data_AF-A0AAU2RQC0-F1
#
_entry.id   AF-A0AAU2RQC0-F1
#
_cell.length_a   1.000
_cell.length_b   1.000
_cell.length_c   1.000
_cell.angle_alpha   90.00
_cell.angle_beta   90.00
_cell.angle_gamma   90.00
#
_symmetry.space_group_name_H-M   'P 1'
#
loop_
_entity.id
_entity.type
_entity.pdbx_description
1 polymer ?
#
loop_
_entity_poly.entity_id
_entity_poly.type
_entity_poly.pdbx_seq_one_letter_code
_entity_poly.pdbx_strand_id
1 'polypeptide(L)'
;MTSPSQSDVAGFQEQIEFQLYGAVAATRAVLPAMREAGAGTLLFTTGGGSVNPYPMLGNINAAGAAQLGDQSPQRARGQRGPGRPRRDQHLDRRRQPRRR
;
A
#
# COMPACT_ATOMS: atom_id res chain seq x y z
N MET A 1 14.24 -11.24 -2.93
CA MET A 1 13.69 -10.28 -1.95
C MET A 1 14.75 -10.05 -0.90
N THR A 2 15.09 -8.79 -0.61
CA THR A 2 16.29 -8.41 0.15
C THR A 2 15.88 -7.78 1.48
N SER A 3 16.51 -8.19 2.58
CA SER A 3 16.23 -7.58 3.89
C SER A 3 16.62 -6.09 3.92
N PRO A 4 16.04 -5.25 4.80
CA PRO A 4 16.39 -3.83 4.88
C PRO A 4 17.89 -3.60 5.06
N SER A 5 18.52 -4.43 5.87
CA SER A 5 19.96 -4.41 6.15
C SER A 5 20.85 -4.84 4.98
N GLN A 6 20.27 -5.45 3.96
CA GLN A 6 20.97 -5.91 2.75
C GLN A 6 20.55 -5.10 1.51
N SER A 7 19.71 -4.08 1.69
CA SER A 7 19.27 -3.24 0.58
C SER A 7 20.40 -2.29 0.19
N ASP A 8 20.84 -2.36 -1.06
CA ASP A 8 21.87 -1.51 -1.63
C ASP A 8 21.34 -0.76 -2.86
N VAL A 9 22.13 0.19 -3.37
CA VAL A 9 21.72 1.02 -4.52
C VAL A 9 21.39 0.16 -5.74
N ALA A 10 22.12 -0.93 -5.98
CA ALA A 10 21.90 -1.82 -7.10
C ALA A 10 20.51 -2.50 -7.02
N GLY A 11 20.14 -3.03 -5.86
CA GLY A 11 18.83 -3.65 -5.66
C GLY A 11 17.66 -2.66 -5.75
N PHE A 12 17.88 -1.38 -5.51
CA PHE A 12 16.90 -0.32 -5.82
C PHE A 12 16.86 -0.01 -7.31
N GLN A 13 18.02 0.13 -7.95
CA GLN A 13 18.13 0.42 -9.37
C GLN A 13 17.39 -0.63 -10.21
N GLU A 14 17.59 -1.92 -9.92
CA GLU A 14 16.89 -3.01 -10.61
C GLU A 14 15.35 -2.87 -10.50
N GLN A 15 14.84 -2.54 -9.31
CA GLN A 15 13.40 -2.38 -9.11
C GLN A 15 12.84 -1.14 -9.81
N ILE A 16 13.59 -0.05 -9.85
CA ILE A 16 13.22 1.17 -10.58
C ILE A 16 13.18 0.89 -12.08
N GLU A 17 14.22 0.25 -12.62
CA GLU A 17 14.29 -0.10 -14.04
C GLU A 17 13.13 -1.01 -14.44
N PHE A 18 12.88 -2.05 -13.65
CA PHE A 18 11.81 -3.01 -13.93
C PHE A 18 10.42 -2.38 -13.80
N GLN A 19 10.10 -1.81 -12.64
CA GLN A 19 8.73 -1.37 -12.35
C GLN A 19 8.41 0.00 -12.93
N LEU A 20 9.31 0.98 -12.80
CA LEU A 20 9.05 2.35 -13.24
C LEU A 20 9.41 2.53 -14.71
N TYR A 21 10.66 2.24 -15.09
CA TYR A 21 11.08 2.48 -16.48
C TYR A 21 10.40 1.53 -17.46
N GLY A 22 10.13 0.28 -17.06
CA GLY A 22 9.28 -0.64 -17.83
C GLY A 22 7.90 -0.06 -18.12
N ALA A 23 7.22 0.50 -17.11
CA ALA A 23 5.90 1.15 -17.29
C ALA A 23 5.97 2.39 -18.20
N VAL A 24 7.01 3.21 -18.07
CA VAL A 24 7.24 4.37 -18.93
C VAL A 24 7.50 3.93 -20.38
N ALA A 25 8.35 2.93 -20.59
CA ALA A 25 8.65 2.40 -21.92
C ALA A 25 7.39 1.84 -22.60
N ALA A 26 6.60 1.02 -21.88
CA ALA A 26 5.34 0.49 -22.37
C ALA A 26 4.35 1.61 -22.75
N THR A 27 4.23 2.64 -21.89
CA THR A 27 3.41 3.81 -22.17
C THR A 27 3.84 4.52 -23.44
N ARG A 28 5.14 4.80 -23.59
CA ARG A 28 5.68 5.49 -24.78
C ARG A 28 5.41 4.71 -26.06
N ALA A 29 5.43 3.39 -26.00
CA ALA A 29 5.16 2.53 -27.15
C ALA A 29 3.70 2.58 -27.62
N VAL A 30 2.73 2.64 -26.70
CA VAL A 30 1.30 2.50 -27.06
C VAL A 30 0.51 3.82 -27.05
N LEU A 31 0.97 4.82 -26.28
CA LEU A 31 0.24 6.07 -26.07
C LEU A 31 -0.04 6.85 -27.37
N PRO A 32 0.88 6.93 -28.36
CA PRO A 32 0.57 7.60 -29.62
C PRO A 32 -0.64 6.99 -30.34
N ALA A 33 -0.67 5.66 -30.49
CA ALA A 33 -1.78 4.96 -31.14
C ALA A 33 -3.10 5.09 -30.37
N MET A 34 -3.06 5.05 -29.03
CA MET A 34 -4.25 5.30 -28.19
C MET A 34 -4.79 6.72 -28.40
N ARG A 35 -3.91 7.71 -28.59
CA ARG A 35 -4.32 9.10 -28.87
C ARG A 35 -4.92 9.25 -30.25
N GLU A 36 -4.34 8.61 -31.27
CA GLU A 36 -4.88 8.58 -32.64
C GLU A 36 -6.26 7.92 -32.68
N ALA A 37 -6.45 6.82 -31.94
CA ALA A 37 -7.73 6.14 -31.82
C ALA A 37 -8.76 6.91 -30.98
N GLY A 38 -8.35 7.96 -30.27
CA GLY A 38 -9.21 8.69 -29.32
C GLY A 38 -9.67 7.88 -28.11
N ALA A 39 -9.13 6.67 -27.92
CA ALA A 39 -9.51 5.74 -26.86
C ALA A 39 -8.34 4.82 -26.46
N GLY A 40 -8.25 4.51 -25.18
CA GLY A 40 -7.24 3.61 -24.63
C GLY A 40 -7.19 3.70 -23.11
N THR A 41 -6.77 2.63 -22.45
CA THR A 41 -6.57 2.60 -21.00
C THR A 41 -5.25 1.92 -20.68
N LEU A 42 -4.45 2.54 -19.83
CA LEU A 42 -3.22 1.99 -19.29
C LEU A 42 -3.48 1.55 -17.85
N LEU A 43 -3.17 0.30 -17.55
CA LEU A 43 -3.28 -0.26 -16.21
C LEU A 43 -1.93 -0.86 -15.81
N PHE A 44 -1.37 -0.36 -14.71
CA PHE A 44 -0.15 -0.88 -14.12
C PHE A 44 -0.46 -1.53 -12.78
N THR A 45 0.08 -2.73 -12.57
CA THR A 45 -0.12 -3.48 -11.32
C THR A 45 1.02 -3.17 -10.36
N THR A 46 0.68 -2.71 -9.16
CA THR A 46 1.63 -2.55 -8.05
C THR A 46 1.16 -3.33 -6.82
N GLY A 47 1.98 -3.40 -5.77
CA GLY A 47 1.64 -4.08 -4.52
C GLY A 47 1.05 -3.13 -3.47
N GLY A 48 0.28 -3.66 -2.50
CA GLY A 48 -0.22 -2.87 -1.36
C GLY A 48 0.89 -2.20 -0.53
N GLY A 49 2.12 -2.74 -0.60
CA GLY A 49 3.35 -2.15 -0.05
C GLY A 49 3.70 -0.77 -0.60
N SER A 50 3.19 -0.40 -1.78
CA SER A 50 3.35 0.92 -2.38
C SER A 50 2.55 2.02 -1.67
N VAL A 51 1.57 1.63 -0.84
CA VAL A 51 0.78 2.54 0.01
C VAL A 51 1.10 2.33 1.48
N ASN A 52 1.16 1.08 1.94
CA ASN A 52 1.52 0.72 3.32
C ASN A 52 2.77 -0.16 3.33
N PRO A 53 3.97 0.40 3.52
CA PRO A 53 5.22 -0.30 3.26
C PRO A 53 5.48 -1.44 4.25
N TYR A 54 5.85 -2.60 3.70
CA TYR A 54 6.40 -3.71 4.46
C TYR A 54 7.92 -3.56 4.59
N PRO A 55 8.51 -3.59 5.81
CA PRO A 55 9.95 -3.38 6.00
C PRO A 55 10.82 -4.27 5.09
N MET A 56 10.47 -5.55 4.97
CA MET A 56 11.23 -6.53 4.17
C MET A 56 11.22 -6.31 2.65
N LEU A 57 10.47 -5.31 2.15
CA LEU A 57 10.26 -5.06 0.71
C LEU A 57 10.57 -3.61 0.33
N GLY A 58 11.50 -2.95 1.03
CA GLY A 58 11.76 -1.51 0.88
C GLY A 58 11.98 -1.04 -0.57
N ASN A 59 12.80 -1.75 -1.35
CA ASN A 59 13.07 -1.44 -2.75
C ASN A 59 11.84 -1.61 -3.66
N ILE A 60 11.09 -2.71 -3.50
CA ILE A 60 9.86 -2.98 -4.26
C ILE A 60 8.76 -1.97 -3.93
N ASN A 61 8.59 -1.64 -2.64
CA ASN A 61 7.60 -0.67 -2.17
C ASN A 61 7.85 0.71 -2.79
N ALA A 62 9.10 1.18 -2.75
CA ALA A 62 9.48 2.47 -3.30
C ALA A 62 9.27 2.54 -4.82
N ALA A 63 9.73 1.52 -5.55
CA ALA A 63 9.57 1.48 -7.02
C ALA A 63 8.09 1.41 -7.44
N GLY A 64 7.25 0.66 -6.72
CA GLY A 64 5.81 0.62 -6.98
C GLY A 64 5.11 1.93 -6.59
N ALA A 65 5.53 2.61 -5.53
CA ALA A 65 4.96 3.89 -5.10
C ALA A 65 5.19 5.00 -6.14
N ALA A 66 6.32 4.98 -6.85
CA ALA A 66 6.62 5.94 -7.91
C ALA A 66 5.59 5.98 -9.05
N GLN A 67 4.81 4.91 -9.24
CA GLN A 67 3.77 4.82 -10.27
C GLN A 67 2.42 5.43 -9.83
N LEU A 68 2.22 5.68 -8.53
CA LEU A 68 0.91 6.08 -8.00
C LEU A 68 0.54 7.55 -8.28
N GLY A 69 1.52 8.42 -8.56
CA GLY A 69 1.32 9.87 -8.71
C GLY A 69 0.90 10.55 -7.39
N ASP A 70 0.35 11.77 -7.47
CA ASP A 70 -0.28 12.43 -6.32
C ASP A 70 -1.59 11.73 -5.95
N GLN A 71 -1.47 10.76 -5.05
CA GLN A 71 -2.61 10.22 -4.31
C GLN A 71 -2.64 10.85 -2.93
N SER A 72 -2.92 12.15 -2.89
CA SER A 72 -3.44 12.82 -1.69
C SER A 72 -4.30 11.87 -0.88
N PRO A 73 -4.06 11.74 0.43
CA PRO A 73 -4.27 10.49 1.12
C PRO A 73 -5.71 10.05 0.99
N GLN A 74 -5.92 8.94 0.27
CA GLN A 74 -7.10 8.09 0.39
C GLN A 74 -7.07 7.49 1.80
N ARG A 75 -7.27 8.35 2.81
CA ARG A 75 -7.17 8.03 4.23
C ARG A 75 -8.09 6.87 4.51
N ALA A 76 -7.52 5.72 4.83
CA ALA A 76 -7.96 4.84 5.91
C ALA A 76 -9.47 4.53 6.01
N ARG A 77 -10.23 4.58 4.90
CA ARG A 77 -11.68 4.31 4.89
C ARG A 77 -12.02 2.84 4.65
N GLY A 78 -11.05 2.02 4.24
CA GLY A 78 -11.30 0.62 3.88
C GLY A 78 -10.72 -0.46 4.80
N GLN A 79 -9.82 -0.13 5.75
CA GLN A 79 -9.05 -1.15 6.47
C GLN A 79 -9.31 -1.24 7.98
N ARG A 80 -10.35 -0.60 8.52
CA ARG A 80 -10.82 -0.93 9.86
C ARG A 80 -11.66 -2.20 9.78
N GLY A 81 -11.02 -3.36 10.02
CA GLY A 81 -11.75 -4.58 10.35
C GLY A 81 -12.71 -4.34 11.54
N PRO A 82 -13.80 -5.11 11.68
CA PRO A 82 -14.82 -4.85 12.69
C PRO A 82 -14.19 -4.81 14.08
N GLY A 83 -14.17 -3.63 14.67
CA GLY A 83 -13.70 -3.44 16.03
C GLY A 83 -14.54 -4.30 16.97
N ARG A 84 -13.89 -5.22 17.69
CA ARG A 84 -14.58 -5.98 18.74
C ARG A 84 -15.18 -4.99 19.73
N PRO A 85 -16.49 -5.07 20.04
CA PRO A 85 -17.09 -4.17 21.00
C PRO A 85 -16.41 -4.33 22.35
N ARG A 86 -16.00 -3.20 22.93
CA ARG A 86 -15.47 -3.12 24.30
C ARG A 86 -16.56 -3.64 25.22
N ARG A 87 -16.28 -4.74 25.93
CA ARG A 87 -17.15 -5.22 27.01
C ARG A 87 -17.11 -4.15 28.10
N ASP A 88 -18.23 -3.46 28.28
CA ASP A 88 -18.45 -2.57 29.41
C ASP A 88 -18.28 -3.38 30.70
N GLN A 89 -17.18 -3.12 31.41
CA GLN A 89 -17.00 -3.57 32.78
C GLN A 89 -17.86 -2.69 33.68
N HIS A 90 -19.18 -2.86 33.59
CA HIS A 90 -20.07 -2.32 34.61
C HIS A 90 -20.03 -3.29 35.80
N LEU A 91 -19.06 -3.05 36.69
CA LEU A 91 -19.00 -3.66 38.02
C LEU A 91 -20.24 -3.23 38.81
N ASP A 92 -21.32 -4.00 38.71
CA ASP A 92 -22.37 -4.03 39.72
C ASP A 92 -22.05 -5.15 40.73
N ARG A 93 -21.46 -4.74 41.86
CA ARG A 93 -21.38 -5.57 43.06
C ARG A 93 -21.94 -4.81 44.26
N ARG A 94 -23.16 -4.28 44.14
CA ARG A 94 -23.97 -3.96 45.33
C ARG A 94 -24.75 -5.19 45.79
N ARG A 95 -24.08 -6.19 46.38
CA ARG A 95 -24.70 -7.15 47.33
C ARG A 95 -23.67 -7.69 48.31
N GLN A 96 -23.54 -7.04 49.47
CA GLN A 96 -23.13 -7.72 50.70
C GLN A 96 -24.23 -7.53 51.75
N PRO A 97 -24.82 -8.60 52.30
CA PRO A 97 -25.77 -8.49 53.40
C PRO A 97 -25.01 -8.33 54.72
N ARG A 98 -25.42 -7.33 55.51
CA ARG A 98 -25.00 -7.19 56.91
C ARG A 98 -25.51 -8.39 57.71
N ARG A 99 -24.63 -9.10 58.41
CA ARG A 99 -25.02 -9.94 59.55
C ARG A 99 -24.35 -9.38 60.81
N ARG A 100 -25.20 -9.22 61.82
CA ARG A 100 -24.86 -8.90 63.21
C ARG A 100 -24.16 -10.07 63.87
#